data_AF-A0A736R7Y5-F1
#
_entry.id   AF-A0A736R7Y5-F1
#
_cell.length_a   1.000
_cell.length_b   1.000
_cell.length_c   1.000
_cell.angle_alpha   90.00
_cell.angle_beta   90.00
_cell.angle_gamma   90.00
#
_symmetry.space_group_name_H-M   'P 1'
#
loop_
_entity.id
_entity.type
_entity.pdbx_description
1 polymer ?
#
loop_
_entity_poly.entity_id
_entity_poly.type
_entity_poly.pdbx_seq_one_letter_code
_entity_poly.pdbx_strand_id
1 'polypeptide(L)'
;MEFDMIHEKEWVATKYLLGVGGLPSTLAGLHKRAKNEGWQKRSITIPGVRGRTFAYRLQDLPLHVQSILGVEGEQPIKVSQENQNTLTNELVNIIEALTKEEQAKIIHILKRKGVEKLIDFCDEENQELISLTGVRRLAALSLKNWTEERIRESFEEFETEADHFNLTDKQASV
;
A
#
# COMPACT_ATOMS: atom_id res chain seq x y z
N MET A 1 22.88 -36.38 -24.00
CA MET A 1 21.73 -36.36 -23.07
C MET A 1 21.39 -34.88 -22.89
N GLU A 2 20.78 -34.32 -23.93
CA GLU A 2 20.47 -32.89 -24.04
C GLU A 2 19.13 -32.63 -23.37
N PHE A 3 19.14 -31.67 -22.46
CA PHE A 3 18.02 -31.30 -21.63
C PHE A 3 16.92 -30.68 -22.50
N ASP A 4 15.70 -31.20 -22.39
CA ASP A 4 14.46 -30.54 -22.81
C ASP A 4 14.33 -29.21 -22.06
N MET A 5 14.99 -28.18 -22.57
CA MET A 5 15.05 -26.83 -22.03
C MET A 5 14.20 -25.87 -22.86
N ILE A 6 13.07 -26.33 -23.39
CA ILE A 6 12.23 -25.52 -24.27
C ILE A 6 10.77 -25.44 -23.75
N HIS A 7 10.37 -24.20 -23.42
CA HIS A 7 9.00 -23.68 -23.33
C HIS A 7 8.20 -23.73 -22.01
N GLU A 8 8.76 -23.28 -20.88
CA GLU A 8 7.91 -22.86 -19.73
C GLU A 8 8.31 -21.50 -19.13
N LYS A 9 8.82 -20.56 -19.95
CA LYS A 9 9.08 -19.15 -19.55
C LYS A 9 7.84 -18.40 -19.01
N GLU A 10 6.67 -19.02 -19.11
CA GLU A 10 5.39 -18.44 -18.75
C GLU A 10 4.94 -18.77 -17.31
N TRP A 11 5.52 -19.76 -16.62
CA TRP A 11 4.99 -20.23 -15.34
C TRP A 11 6.03 -20.25 -14.22
N VAL A 12 5.76 -19.52 -13.14
CA VAL A 12 6.67 -19.35 -12.01
C VAL A 12 6.21 -20.16 -10.80
N ALA A 13 7.08 -21.00 -10.26
CA ALA A 13 6.77 -21.81 -9.07
C ALA A 13 6.59 -20.94 -7.82
N THR A 14 5.65 -21.31 -6.94
CA THR A 14 5.36 -20.60 -5.67
C THR A 14 6.59 -20.29 -4.83
N LYS A 15 7.58 -21.19 -4.78
CA LYS A 15 8.82 -21.00 -4.01
C LYS A 15 9.63 -19.76 -4.44
N TYR A 16 9.52 -19.33 -5.70
CA TYR A 16 10.21 -18.15 -6.23
C TYR A 16 9.37 -16.87 -6.10
N LEU A 17 8.13 -16.96 -5.63
CA LEU A 17 7.21 -15.83 -5.49
C LEU A 17 7.08 -15.33 -4.04
N LEU A 18 7.50 -16.14 -3.07
CA LEU A 18 7.36 -15.78 -1.66
C LEU A 18 8.25 -14.57 -1.32
N GLY A 19 7.64 -13.48 -0.84
CA GLY A 19 8.36 -12.29 -0.39
C GLY A 19 8.97 -11.42 -1.50
N VAL A 20 8.81 -11.79 -2.78
CA VAL A 20 9.39 -11.04 -3.90
C VAL A 20 8.55 -9.79 -4.18
N GLY A 21 9.19 -8.62 -4.25
CA GLY A 21 8.51 -7.37 -4.63
C GLY A 21 7.30 -7.00 -3.76
N GLY A 22 7.28 -7.37 -2.47
CA GLY A 22 6.11 -7.12 -1.62
C GLY A 22 4.96 -8.14 -1.80
N LEU A 23 5.22 -9.25 -2.48
CA LEU A 23 4.37 -10.44 -2.39
C LEU A 23 4.38 -11.02 -0.97
N PRO A 24 3.30 -11.71 -0.55
CA PRO A 24 3.27 -12.38 0.75
C PRO A 24 4.44 -13.36 0.91
N SER A 25 5.05 -13.36 2.09
CA SER A 25 6.14 -14.29 2.44
C SER A 25 5.65 -15.70 2.80
N THR A 26 4.33 -15.88 2.93
CA THR A 26 3.70 -17.17 3.27
C THR A 26 2.91 -17.73 2.09
N LEU A 27 2.91 -19.05 1.95
CA LEU A 27 2.18 -19.75 0.88
C LEU A 27 0.68 -19.47 0.92
N ALA A 28 0.10 -19.45 2.12
CA ALA A 28 -1.33 -19.14 2.33
C ALA A 28 -1.67 -17.71 1.91
N GLY A 29 -0.80 -16.74 2.24
CA GLY A 29 -0.96 -15.35 1.81
C GLY A 29 -0.88 -15.21 0.29
N LEU A 30 0.08 -15.89 -0.33
CA LEU A 30 0.26 -15.90 -1.78
C LEU A 30 -0.97 -16.48 -2.49
N HIS A 31 -1.48 -17.62 -2.02
CA HIS A 31 -2.69 -18.25 -2.57
C HIS A 31 -3.94 -17.37 -2.41
N LYS A 32 -4.09 -16.70 -1.27
CA LYS A 32 -5.19 -15.75 -1.03
C LYS A 32 -5.12 -14.58 -2.01
N ARG A 33 -3.93 -14.01 -2.19
CA ARG A 33 -3.69 -12.93 -3.15
C ARG A 33 -3.97 -13.37 -4.59
N ALA A 34 -3.45 -14.52 -5.00
CA ALA A 34 -3.68 -15.09 -6.32
C ALA A 34 -5.18 -15.31 -6.62
N LYS A 35 -5.97 -15.70 -5.62
CA LYS A 35 -7.42 -15.84 -5.77
C LYS A 35 -8.11 -14.48 -5.94
N ASN A 36 -7.70 -13.47 -5.18
CA ASN A 36 -8.27 -12.12 -5.25
C ASN A 36 -7.94 -11.42 -6.57
N GLU A 37 -6.73 -11.63 -7.10
CA GLU A 37 -6.24 -11.03 -8.34
C GLU A 37 -6.45 -11.91 -9.58
N GLY A 38 -7.09 -13.08 -9.43
CA GLY A 38 -7.50 -13.93 -10.55
C GLY A 38 -6.37 -14.65 -11.28
N TRP A 39 -5.24 -14.91 -10.63
CA TRP A 39 -4.07 -15.52 -11.29
C TRP A 39 -4.33 -16.96 -11.71
N GLN A 40 -3.89 -17.32 -12.92
CA GLN A 40 -3.93 -18.68 -13.41
C GLN A 40 -2.91 -19.54 -12.66
N LYS A 41 -3.38 -20.70 -12.19
CA LYS A 41 -2.57 -21.67 -11.45
C LYS A 41 -2.49 -22.99 -12.20
N ARG A 42 -1.33 -23.64 -12.15
CA ARG A 42 -1.16 -25.03 -12.59
C ARG A 42 -0.38 -25.84 -11.57
N SER A 43 -0.62 -27.15 -11.51
CA SER A 43 0.19 -28.05 -10.69
C SER A 43 1.44 -28.47 -11.45
N ILE A 44 2.61 -28.25 -10.87
CA ILE A 44 3.90 -28.71 -11.40
C ILE A 44 4.53 -29.73 -10.44
N THR A 45 5.36 -30.61 -10.98
CA THR A 45 6.19 -31.52 -10.20
C THR A 45 7.64 -31.08 -10.35
N ILE A 46 8.30 -30.73 -9.25
CA ILE A 46 9.71 -30.31 -9.27
C ILE A 46 10.57 -31.55 -9.01
N PRO A 47 11.59 -31.85 -9.84
CA PRO A 47 12.50 -32.94 -9.57
C PRO A 47 13.20 -32.76 -8.21
N GLY A 48 13.17 -33.79 -7.36
CA GLY A 48 13.76 -33.77 -6.02
C GLY A 48 12.85 -33.26 -4.89
N VAL A 49 11.63 -32.80 -5.18
CA VAL A 49 10.64 -32.42 -4.16
C VAL A 49 9.52 -33.47 -4.12
N ARG A 50 9.26 -34.01 -2.93
CA ARG A 50 8.18 -34.98 -2.72
C ARG A 50 6.84 -34.26 -2.64
N GLY A 51 6.17 -34.14 -3.78
CA GLY A 51 4.82 -33.57 -3.87
C GLY A 51 4.60 -32.68 -5.09
N ARG A 52 3.33 -32.47 -5.44
CA ARG A 52 2.93 -31.48 -6.45
C ARG A 52 2.95 -30.10 -5.81
N THR A 53 3.59 -29.13 -6.45
CA THR A 53 3.50 -27.72 -6.07
C THR A 53 2.72 -26.93 -7.13
N PHE A 54 2.35 -25.69 -6.82
CA PHE A 54 1.67 -24.82 -7.76
C PHE A 54 2.66 -23.85 -8.42
N ALA A 55 2.39 -23.53 -9.67
CA ALA A 55 3.00 -22.43 -10.39
C ALA A 55 1.92 -21.47 -10.88
N TYR A 56 2.28 -20.19 -10.98
CA TYR A 56 1.41 -19.11 -11.45
C TYR A 56 1.95 -18.55 -12.76
N ARG A 57 1.05 -18.10 -13.63
CA ARG A 57 1.43 -17.49 -14.91
C ARG A 57 2.14 -16.15 -14.65
N LEU A 58 3.30 -15.95 -15.26
CA LEU A 58 4.12 -14.74 -15.12
C LEU A 58 3.33 -13.48 -15.46
N GLN A 59 2.52 -13.53 -16.54
CA GLN A 59 1.72 -12.39 -17.01
C GLN A 59 0.61 -11.96 -16.04
N ASP A 60 0.15 -12.86 -15.17
CA ASP A 60 -0.88 -12.54 -14.19
C ASP A 60 -0.28 -11.89 -12.92
N LEU A 61 1.05 -11.96 -12.74
CA LEU A 61 1.73 -11.34 -11.60
C LEU A 61 1.80 -9.82 -11.77
N PRO A 62 1.94 -9.06 -10.67
CA PRO A 62 2.16 -7.61 -10.75
C PRO A 62 3.38 -7.24 -11.61
N LEU A 63 3.30 -6.17 -12.40
CA LEU A 63 4.35 -5.77 -13.36
C LEU A 63 5.73 -5.62 -12.72
N HIS A 64 5.82 -5.08 -11.51
CA HIS A 64 7.10 -4.95 -10.80
C HIS A 64 7.69 -6.30 -10.40
N VAL A 65 6.85 -7.29 -10.07
CA VAL A 65 7.27 -8.68 -9.84
C VAL A 65 7.73 -9.33 -11.14
N GLN A 66 7.02 -9.09 -12.25
CA GLN A 66 7.44 -9.56 -13.58
C GLN A 66 8.82 -9.02 -13.95
N SER A 67 9.10 -7.74 -13.71
CA SER A 67 10.41 -7.15 -13.97
C SER A 67 11.53 -7.75 -13.13
N ILE A 68 11.25 -8.10 -11.87
CA ILE A 68 12.22 -8.76 -10.98
C ILE A 68 12.51 -10.20 -11.44
N LEU A 69 11.49 -10.91 -11.92
CA LEU A 69 11.59 -12.31 -12.34
C LEU A 69 12.04 -12.48 -13.80
N GLY A 70 11.79 -11.50 -14.67
CA GLY A 70 12.01 -11.52 -16.11
C GLY A 70 13.44 -11.19 -16.57
N VAL A 71 14.42 -11.17 -15.66
CA VAL A 71 15.80 -10.72 -15.94
C VAL A 71 16.62 -11.74 -16.75
N GLU A 72 16.10 -12.91 -17.12
CA GLU A 72 16.88 -13.94 -17.86
C GLU A 72 16.40 -14.30 -19.28
N GLY A 73 15.50 -13.56 -19.92
CA GLY A 73 15.38 -13.76 -21.37
C GLY A 73 14.19 -13.14 -22.06
N GLU A 74 14.52 -12.16 -22.90
CA GLU A 74 13.71 -11.57 -23.97
C GLU A 74 12.60 -10.62 -23.50
N GLN A 75 12.94 -9.34 -23.61
CA GLN A 75 12.05 -8.19 -23.60
C GLN A 75 10.88 -8.39 -24.58
N PRO A 76 9.61 -8.33 -24.16
CA PRO A 76 8.53 -8.07 -25.07
C PRO A 76 8.20 -6.58 -25.07
N ILE A 77 8.49 -5.95 -26.21
CA ILE A 77 7.69 -4.92 -26.88
C ILE A 77 7.32 -3.69 -26.03
N LYS A 78 7.99 -2.57 -26.34
CA LYS A 78 7.62 -1.21 -25.97
C LYS A 78 6.21 -0.88 -26.47
N VAL A 79 5.18 -1.16 -25.68
CA VAL A 79 3.88 -0.50 -25.82
C VAL A 79 3.51 0.03 -24.44
N SER A 80 3.54 1.35 -24.29
CA SER A 80 3.02 2.13 -23.16
C SER A 80 3.85 2.20 -21.85
N GLN A 81 5.18 2.04 -21.88
CA GLN A 81 6.04 2.25 -20.70
C GLN A 81 6.42 3.71 -20.40
N GLU A 82 6.16 4.67 -21.31
CA GLU A 82 6.57 6.07 -21.08
C GLU A 82 5.84 6.70 -19.87
N ASN A 83 4.54 6.43 -19.67
CA ASN A 83 3.77 7.05 -18.59
C ASN A 83 3.92 6.38 -17.20
N GLN A 84 4.28 5.10 -17.12
CA GLN A 84 4.55 4.45 -15.84
C GLN A 84 5.98 4.70 -15.36
N ASN A 85 6.92 4.85 -16.29
CA ASN A 85 8.29 5.20 -15.96
C ASN A 85 8.38 6.66 -15.48
N THR A 86 7.59 7.60 -16.01
CA THR A 86 7.63 9.01 -15.57
C THR A 86 7.24 9.18 -14.11
N LEU A 87 6.11 8.62 -13.66
CA LEU A 87 5.67 8.72 -12.26
C LEU A 87 6.63 8.04 -11.29
N THR A 88 7.15 6.88 -11.68
CA THR A 88 8.13 6.15 -10.86
C THR A 88 9.45 6.93 -10.76
N ASN A 89 9.90 7.51 -11.87
CA ASN A 89 11.10 8.36 -11.90
C ASN A 89 10.90 9.65 -11.11
N GLU A 90 9.69 10.24 -11.13
CA GLU A 90 9.36 11.42 -10.35
C GLU A 90 9.37 11.13 -8.85
N LEU A 91 8.81 9.99 -8.42
CA LEU A 91 8.92 9.54 -7.02
C LEU A 91 10.37 9.33 -6.58
N VAL A 92 11.20 8.76 -7.44
CA VAL A 92 12.65 8.61 -7.16
C VAL A 92 13.30 9.98 -7.01
N ASN A 93 13.04 10.92 -7.93
CA ASN A 93 13.57 12.28 -7.86
C ASN A 93 13.13 13.02 -6.58
N ILE A 94 11.87 12.87 -6.17
CA ILE A 94 11.36 13.46 -4.92
C ILE A 94 12.09 12.89 -3.70
N ILE A 95 12.32 11.58 -3.66
CA ILE A 95 13.06 10.94 -2.56
C ILE A 95 14.53 11.41 -2.57
N GLU A 96 15.14 11.55 -3.75
CA GLU A 96 16.52 12.02 -3.90
C GLU A 96 16.71 13.47 -3.44
N ALA A 97 15.67 14.31 -3.52
CA ALA A 97 15.69 15.70 -3.05
C ALA A 97 15.71 15.83 -1.51
N LEU A 98 15.43 14.76 -0.78
CA LEU A 98 15.43 14.75 0.69
C LEU A 98 16.84 14.59 1.28
N THR A 99 17.01 14.97 2.55
CA THR A 99 18.26 14.71 3.29
C THR A 99 18.47 13.21 3.50
N LYS A 100 19.71 12.80 3.77
CA LYS A 100 20.04 11.38 4.01
C LYS A 100 19.30 10.81 5.22
N GLU A 101 19.10 11.63 6.24
CA GLU A 101 18.36 11.30 7.45
C GLU A 101 16.87 11.09 7.15
N GLU A 102 16.27 11.94 6.32
CA GLU A 102 14.88 11.80 5.89
C GLU A 102 14.67 10.59 4.99
N GLN A 103 15.57 10.35 4.03
CA GLN A 103 15.56 9.16 3.18
C GLN A 103 15.58 7.88 4.03
N ALA A 104 16.46 7.80 5.03
CA ALA A 104 16.55 6.64 5.93
C ALA A 104 15.24 6.41 6.71
N LYS A 105 14.62 7.48 7.23
CA LYS A 105 13.33 7.40 7.94
C LYS A 105 12.21 6.92 7.03
N ILE A 106 12.09 7.49 5.84
CA ILE A 106 11.07 7.12 4.85
C ILE A 106 11.23 5.66 4.45
N ILE A 107 12.44 5.24 4.09
CA ILE A 107 12.72 3.84 3.71
C ILE A 107 12.35 2.88 4.85
N HIS A 108 12.68 3.22 6.09
CA HIS A 108 12.32 2.40 7.25
C HIS A 108 10.80 2.23 7.40
N ILE A 109 10.03 3.32 7.25
CA ILE A 109 8.56 3.29 7.34
C ILE A 109 7.97 2.51 6.15
N LEU A 110 8.42 2.79 4.93
CA LEU A 110 7.89 2.18 3.71
C LEU A 110 8.19 0.67 3.62
N LYS A 111 9.36 0.21 4.09
CA LYS A 111 9.72 -1.21 4.09
C LYS A 111 8.77 -2.08 4.91
N ARG A 112 8.15 -1.54 5.96
CA ARG A 112 7.31 -2.31 6.89
C ARG A 112 5.81 -2.14 6.62
N LYS A 113 5.38 -0.92 6.27
CA LYS A 113 3.96 -0.56 6.12
C LYS A 113 3.69 0.38 4.93
N GLY A 114 4.54 0.38 3.91
CA GLY A 114 4.53 1.41 2.87
C GLY A 114 3.19 1.65 2.20
N VAL A 115 2.53 0.60 1.68
CA VAL A 115 1.24 0.76 0.99
C VAL A 115 0.14 1.27 1.94
N GLU A 116 0.05 0.72 3.15
CA GLU A 116 -0.90 1.16 4.19
C GLU A 116 -0.70 2.64 4.53
N LYS A 117 0.56 3.04 4.77
CA LYS A 117 0.89 4.42 5.16
C LYS A 117 0.73 5.43 4.03
N LEU A 118 0.97 5.03 2.78
CA LEU A 118 0.73 5.89 1.63
C LEU A 118 -0.77 6.09 1.38
N ILE A 119 -1.59 5.06 1.61
CA ILE A 119 -3.05 5.19 1.54
C ILE A 119 -3.55 6.10 2.66
N ASP A 120 -3.10 5.90 3.91
CA ASP A 120 -3.44 6.79 5.04
C ASP A 120 -3.06 8.25 4.72
N PHE A 121 -1.93 8.46 4.04
CA PHE A 121 -1.50 9.79 3.65
C PHE A 121 -2.40 10.43 2.58
N CYS A 122 -3.03 9.64 1.70
CA CYS A 122 -3.95 10.17 0.69
C CYS A 122 -5.35 10.45 1.23
N ASP A 123 -5.64 10.08 2.47
CA ASP A 123 -6.94 10.30 3.11
C ASP A 123 -7.15 11.79 3.48
N GLU A 124 -8.33 12.31 3.19
CA GLU A 124 -8.66 13.74 3.34
C GLU A 124 -8.66 14.19 4.80
N GLU A 125 -9.28 13.41 5.70
CA GLU A 125 -9.31 13.71 7.14
C GLU A 125 -7.89 13.72 7.72
N ASN A 126 -7.04 12.79 7.29
CA ASN A 126 -5.63 12.78 7.71
C ASN A 126 -4.86 14.00 7.19
N GLN A 127 -5.11 14.46 5.96
CA GLN A 127 -4.49 15.68 5.44
C GLN A 127 -4.96 16.92 6.19
N GLU A 128 -6.25 16.99 6.54
CA GLU A 128 -6.78 18.06 7.39
C GLU A 128 -6.09 18.08 8.76
N LEU A 129 -5.95 16.91 9.40
CA LEU A 129 -5.24 16.76 10.67
C LEU A 129 -3.77 17.17 10.59
N ILE A 130 -3.08 16.80 9.50
CA ILE A 130 -1.69 17.21 9.24
C ILE A 130 -1.57 18.72 9.04
N SER A 131 -2.58 19.35 8.42
CA SER A 131 -2.62 20.79 8.15
C SER A 131 -2.85 21.64 9.41
N LEU A 132 -3.27 21.02 10.53
CA LEU A 132 -3.50 21.75 11.78
C LEU A 132 -2.21 22.42 12.28
N THR A 133 -2.34 23.68 12.68
CA THR A 133 -1.26 24.50 13.24
C THR A 133 -1.69 25.20 14.53
N GLY A 134 -0.70 25.68 15.31
CA GLY A 134 -0.92 26.46 16.53
C GLY A 134 -1.81 25.75 17.55
N VAL A 135 -2.78 26.49 18.11
CA VAL A 135 -3.68 26.01 19.16
C VAL A 135 -4.52 24.82 18.71
N ARG A 136 -4.96 24.78 17.43
CA ARG A 136 -5.77 23.67 16.90
C ARG A 136 -4.98 22.36 16.91
N ARG A 137 -3.71 22.41 16.52
CA ARG A 137 -2.81 21.23 16.58
C ARG A 137 -2.59 20.76 18.02
N LEU A 138 -2.37 21.70 18.95
CA LEU A 138 -2.16 21.38 20.35
C LEU A 138 -3.42 20.77 20.99
N ALA A 139 -4.60 21.29 20.64
CA ALA A 139 -5.89 20.74 21.06
C ALA A 139 -6.06 19.31 20.51
N ALA A 140 -5.87 19.09 19.21
CA ALA A 140 -5.96 17.76 18.59
C ALA A 140 -5.01 16.74 19.27
N LEU A 141 -3.78 17.15 19.60
CA LEU A 141 -2.82 16.28 20.30
C LEU A 141 -3.21 15.99 21.76
N SER A 142 -3.89 16.93 22.44
CA SER A 142 -4.29 16.74 23.84
C SER A 142 -5.42 15.71 23.97
N LEU A 143 -6.31 15.64 22.96
CA LEU A 143 -7.40 14.66 22.88
C LEU A 143 -6.91 13.20 22.93
N LYS A 144 -5.68 12.92 22.48
CA LYS A 144 -5.08 11.58 22.55
C LYS A 144 -5.08 11.00 23.97
N ASN A 145 -5.01 11.86 24.99
CA ASN A 145 -4.93 11.44 26.39
C ASN A 145 -6.30 11.47 27.09
N TRP A 146 -7.37 11.82 26.38
CA TRP A 146 -8.72 11.89 26.94
C TRP A 146 -9.45 10.57 26.70
N THR A 147 -10.40 10.25 27.57
CA THR A 147 -11.32 9.12 27.35
C THR A 147 -12.38 9.50 26.33
N GLU A 148 -12.94 8.52 25.61
CA GLU A 148 -14.01 8.77 24.65
C GLU A 148 -15.23 9.45 25.29
N GLU A 149 -15.62 9.04 26.50
CA GLU A 149 -16.67 9.71 27.28
C GLU A 149 -16.38 11.19 27.50
N ARG A 150 -15.16 11.55 27.90
CA ARG A 150 -14.79 12.94 28.17
C ARG A 150 -14.76 13.77 26.88
N ILE A 151 -14.32 13.17 25.78
CA ILE A 151 -14.35 13.82 24.47
C ILE A 151 -15.81 14.10 24.09
N ARG A 152 -16.68 13.09 24.20
CA ARG A 152 -18.11 13.21 23.90
C ARG A 152 -18.81 14.29 24.73
N GLU A 153 -18.61 14.27 26.05
CA GLU A 153 -19.15 15.29 26.96
C GLU A 153 -18.72 16.70 26.54
N SER A 154 -17.45 16.89 26.18
CA SER A 154 -16.98 18.20 25.73
C SER A 154 -17.62 18.66 24.42
N PHE A 155 -17.89 17.75 23.48
CA PHE A 155 -18.60 18.09 22.25
C PHE A 155 -20.09 18.36 22.47
N GLU A 156 -20.76 17.60 23.34
CA GLU A 156 -22.17 17.82 23.73
C GLU A 156 -22.35 19.18 24.44
N GLU A 157 -21.39 19.61 25.25
CA GLU A 157 -21.37 20.93 25.90
C GLU A 157 -21.32 22.08 24.86
N PHE A 158 -20.52 21.93 23.79
CA PHE A 158 -20.47 22.93 22.72
C PHE A 158 -21.71 22.94 21.81
N GLU A 159 -22.32 21.78 21.54
CA GLU A 159 -23.57 21.70 20.75
C GLU A 159 -24.73 22.36 21.49
N THR A 160 -24.85 22.11 22.80
CA THR A 160 -25.90 22.72 23.62
C THR A 160 -25.72 24.24 23.76
N GLU A 161 -24.50 24.76 23.90
CA GLU A 161 -24.24 26.21 23.89
C GLU A 161 -24.54 26.86 22.52
N ALA A 162 -24.21 26.21 21.40
CA ALA A 162 -24.51 26.71 20.06
C ALA A 162 -26.04 26.76 19.80
N ASP A 163 -26.79 25.78 20.29
CA ASP A 163 -28.25 25.77 20.20
C ASP A 163 -28.91 26.86 21.06
N HIS A 164 -28.33 27.18 22.23
CA HIS A 164 -28.78 28.29 23.06
C HIS A 164 -28.62 29.65 22.36
N PHE A 165 -27.52 29.88 21.64
CA PHE A 165 -27.32 31.10 20.83
C PHE A 165 -28.32 31.20 19.66
N ASN A 166 -28.60 30.10 18.98
CA ASN A 166 -29.57 30.05 17.87
C ASN A 166 -31.03 30.32 18.32
N LEU A 167 -31.37 29.98 19.57
CA LEU A 167 -32.68 30.26 20.15
C LEU A 167 -32.84 31.75 20.55
N THR A 168 -31.77 32.40 21.02
CA THR A 168 -31.81 33.81 21.43
C THR A 168 -31.92 34.78 20.24
N ASP A 169 -31.34 34.45 19.08
CA ASP A 169 -31.46 35.30 17.88
C ASP A 169 -32.85 35.24 17.23
N LYS A 170 -33.61 34.14 17.40
CA LYS A 170 -35.00 34.04 16.90
C LYS A 170 -36.00 34.83 17.74
N GLN A 171 -35.69 35.17 18.99
CA GLN A 171 -36.60 35.94 19.85
C GLN A 171 -36.42 37.47 19.71
N ALA A 172 -35.42 37.94 18.95
CA ALA A 172 -35.17 39.36 18.70
C ALA A 172 -35.74 39.88 17.36
N SER A 173 -36.44 39.04 16.59
CA SER A 173 -37.19 39.44 15.37
C SER A 173 -38.69 39.26 15.58
N VAL A 174 -39.30 40.13 16.40
CA VAL A 174 -40.74 40.42 16.41
C VAL A 174 -40.94 41.92 16.63
#